data_AF-V6I489-F1
#
_entry.id   AF-V6I489-F1
#
_cell.length_a   1.000
_cell.length_b   1.000
_cell.length_c   1.000
_cell.angle_alpha   90.00
_cell.angle_beta   90.00
_cell.angle_gamma   90.00
#
_symmetry.space_group_name_H-M   'P 1'
#
loop_
_entity.id
_entity.type
_entity.pdbx_description
1 polymer ?
#
loop_
_entity_poly.entity_id
_entity_poly.type
_entity_poly.pdbx_seq_one_letter_code
_entity_poly.pdbx_strand_id
1 'polypeptide(L)'
;MKSVTRSVASLNEPIGLRSAQVESENDQDFDVKTDSKKRILIPAVEFSKPDNFSKKTVQSIILSECTGSFVANLQPDEFVTFLRMHDLDCIDNFVWEYNQYSNSIYSQANMIAVVKQFNDLVPSYDGTNDLKFLQLYRTFWAGFYLKYYYPSLPFDRNQISQALINPLQTFGNSGNFLDGTEEAGEISHSFFVTVNNAEIGDALYSSILAFLEITLSDQQRLTSYWQNNALFAVFNLISRQTHPSFPQFLASIDVVLIDRLSELALNTNFNTDSQVWIINTAIYSLNNIYLYLPIWQPMITLALTDVLSTYPYLSELNLPRMSGHGCASKKDKKAWLVKHSMMKISRRTR
;
A
#
# COMPACT_ATOMS: atom_id res chain seq x y z
N MET A 1 25.43 -53.40 -42.67
CA MET A 1 24.21 -53.94 -43.33
C MET A 1 23.17 -52.82 -43.39
N LYS A 2 22.61 -52.61 -44.59
CA LYS A 2 21.45 -51.80 -44.99
C LYS A 2 21.50 -50.26 -44.89
N SER A 3 21.69 -49.70 -46.08
CA SER A 3 21.22 -48.41 -46.63
C SER A 3 19.73 -48.15 -46.38
N VAL A 4 19.29 -46.87 -46.36
CA VAL A 4 18.41 -46.25 -47.38
C VAL A 4 18.07 -44.79 -47.02
N THR A 5 17.94 -44.01 -48.08
CA THR A 5 17.80 -42.57 -48.32
C THR A 5 16.38 -41.97 -48.14
N ARG A 6 16.34 -40.61 -48.19
CA ARG A 6 15.23 -39.68 -48.55
C ARG A 6 14.15 -39.40 -47.49
N SER A 7 13.40 -38.29 -47.48
CA SER A 7 13.43 -36.91 -48.02
C SER A 7 12.01 -36.30 -47.79
N VAL A 8 11.91 -34.97 -47.73
CA VAL A 8 10.73 -34.10 -48.07
C VAL A 8 9.71 -33.68 -46.99
N ALA A 9 9.73 -32.36 -46.73
CA ALA A 9 8.67 -31.33 -46.60
C ALA A 9 7.51 -31.37 -45.57
N SER A 10 7.53 -30.29 -44.77
CA SER A 10 6.51 -29.23 -44.56
C SER A 10 5.13 -29.50 -43.91
N LEU A 11 4.80 -28.52 -43.05
CA LEU A 11 3.51 -27.86 -42.80
C LEU A 11 2.87 -28.07 -41.40
N ASN A 12 2.67 -26.90 -40.78
CA ASN A 12 1.66 -26.50 -39.78
C ASN A 12 2.00 -26.60 -38.27
N GLU A 13 2.08 -25.41 -37.67
CA GLU A 13 1.94 -25.02 -36.26
C GLU A 13 0.66 -25.59 -35.59
N PRO A 14 0.37 -25.36 -34.28
CA PRO A 14 1.22 -25.04 -33.12
C PRO A 14 1.03 -26.09 -31.99
N ILE A 15 2.11 -26.44 -31.29
CA ILE A 15 2.03 -27.17 -30.01
C ILE A 15 2.01 -26.07 -28.93
N GLY A 16 0.93 -25.80 -28.22
CA GLY A 16 0.23 -26.75 -27.37
C GLY A 16 0.68 -26.48 -25.94
N LEU A 17 -0.13 -25.69 -25.21
CA LEU A 17 -0.04 -25.44 -23.76
C LEU A 17 0.39 -26.73 -23.03
N ARG A 18 1.61 -26.74 -22.47
CA ARG A 18 1.99 -27.71 -21.46
C ARG A 18 1.97 -27.04 -20.10
N SER A 19 0.95 -27.44 -19.34
CA SER A 19 0.85 -27.38 -17.89
C SER A 19 2.13 -27.87 -17.22
N ALA A 20 2.79 -26.99 -16.47
CA ALA A 20 3.67 -27.39 -15.39
C ALA A 20 2.86 -27.32 -14.10
N GLN A 21 2.29 -28.47 -13.71
CA GLN A 21 1.99 -28.72 -12.30
C GLN A 21 3.32 -28.86 -11.56
N VAL A 22 3.58 -27.95 -10.64
CA VAL A 22 4.32 -28.23 -9.42
C VAL A 22 3.47 -27.70 -8.29
N GLU A 23 3.05 -28.63 -7.44
CA GLU A 23 2.20 -28.44 -6.28
C GLU A 23 2.80 -27.41 -5.30
N SER A 24 2.03 -26.36 -5.02
CA SER A 24 2.03 -25.73 -3.70
C SER A 24 0.58 -25.61 -3.28
N GLU A 25 0.13 -26.51 -2.42
CA GLU A 25 -1.17 -26.43 -1.75
C GLU A 25 -1.25 -25.08 -1.03
N ASN A 26 -2.13 -24.21 -1.52
CA ASN A 26 -2.64 -23.08 -0.77
C ASN A 26 -4.07 -22.80 -1.27
N ASP A 27 -4.97 -23.75 -0.98
CA ASP A 27 -6.39 -23.58 -1.21
C ASP A 27 -6.94 -22.52 -0.24
N GLN A 28 -7.04 -21.29 -0.73
CA GLN A 28 -8.06 -20.36 -0.27
C GLN A 28 -9.13 -20.28 -1.34
N ASP A 29 -10.08 -21.21 -1.20
CA ASP A 29 -11.35 -21.28 -1.90
C ASP A 29 -12.19 -20.03 -1.55
N PHE A 30 -12.41 -19.15 -2.53
CA PHE A 30 -13.13 -17.89 -2.37
C PHE A 30 -14.63 -17.99 -2.72
N ASP A 31 -15.18 -19.19 -2.93
CA ASP A 31 -16.60 -19.35 -3.28
C ASP A 31 -17.38 -20.18 -2.24
N VAL A 32 -17.60 -19.58 -1.05
CA VAL A 32 -18.67 -20.04 -0.14
C VAL A 32 -19.80 -19.01 -0.10
N LYS A 33 -20.81 -19.29 -0.93
CA LYS A 33 -22.19 -18.82 -0.78
C LYS A 33 -22.61 -18.88 0.69
N THR A 34 -22.89 -17.72 1.28
CA THR A 34 -23.62 -17.63 2.56
C THR A 34 -24.96 -16.96 2.40
N ASP A 35 -25.88 -17.47 3.19
CA ASP A 35 -27.33 -17.42 3.07
C ASP A 35 -27.92 -16.01 3.23
N SER A 36 -28.89 -15.75 2.37
CA SER A 36 -29.76 -14.59 2.28
C SER A 36 -30.58 -14.32 3.56
N LYS A 37 -30.29 -13.22 4.28
CA LYS A 37 -31.28 -12.36 4.96
C LYS A 37 -30.65 -11.14 5.67
N LYS A 38 -30.51 -10.05 4.90
CA LYS A 38 -30.73 -8.61 5.24
C LYS A 38 -29.99 -7.80 4.19
N ARG A 39 -30.65 -7.54 3.05
CA ARG A 39 -30.16 -6.64 2.01
C ARG A 39 -30.19 -5.21 2.57
N ILE A 40 -29.02 -4.64 2.81
CA ILE A 40 -28.87 -3.19 2.84
C ILE A 40 -28.92 -2.75 1.38
N LEU A 41 -29.94 -1.95 1.06
CA LEU A 41 -30.12 -1.35 -0.26
C LEU A 41 -28.97 -0.38 -0.51
N ILE A 42 -28.05 -0.75 -1.40
CA ILE A 42 -27.10 0.18 -2.01
C ILE A 42 -27.90 0.98 -3.06
N PRO A 43 -28.00 2.32 -2.98
CA PRO A 43 -28.58 3.08 -4.07
C PRO A 43 -27.67 2.93 -5.29
N ALA A 44 -28.23 2.43 -6.39
CA ALA A 44 -27.57 2.49 -7.70
C ALA A 44 -27.50 3.96 -8.11
N VAL A 45 -26.29 4.50 -8.19
CA VAL A 45 -26.04 5.80 -8.81
C VAL A 45 -26.11 5.60 -10.32
N GLU A 46 -27.20 6.04 -10.93
CA GLU A 46 -27.32 6.13 -12.38
C GLU A 46 -26.40 7.24 -12.90
N PHE A 47 -25.38 6.85 -13.66
CA PHE A 47 -24.52 7.75 -14.38
C PHE A 47 -25.29 8.39 -15.56
N SER A 48 -25.74 9.63 -15.39
CA SER A 48 -26.24 10.43 -16.51
C SER A 48 -25.05 10.98 -17.30
N LYS A 49 -24.87 10.52 -18.54
CA LYS A 49 -23.90 11.08 -19.49
C LYS A 49 -24.35 12.48 -19.95
N PRO A 50 -23.48 13.50 -19.98
CA PRO A 50 -23.69 14.67 -20.81
C PRO A 50 -23.20 14.41 -22.24
N ASP A 51 -23.98 14.89 -23.20
CA ASP A 51 -23.83 14.70 -24.63
C ASP A 51 -22.61 15.40 -25.26
N ASN A 52 -22.20 14.79 -26.38
CA ASN A 52 -21.21 15.17 -27.38
C ASN A 52 -20.90 16.67 -27.57
N PHE A 53 -19.62 17.02 -27.46
CA PHE A 53 -19.00 18.07 -28.29
C PHE A 53 -17.71 17.56 -28.93
N SER A 54 -17.59 17.82 -30.23
CA SER A 54 -16.59 17.31 -31.17
C SER A 54 -15.12 17.53 -30.75
N LYS A 55 -14.43 16.46 -30.32
CA LYS A 55 -12.96 16.39 -30.09
C LYS A 55 -12.26 15.25 -30.85
N LYS A 56 -12.82 14.78 -31.97
CA LYS A 56 -12.40 13.49 -32.58
C LYS A 56 -10.97 13.41 -33.13
N THR A 57 -10.27 14.52 -33.38
CA THR A 57 -8.99 14.50 -34.10
C THR A 57 -7.76 14.71 -33.20
N VAL A 58 -7.90 15.34 -32.03
CA VAL A 58 -6.80 15.48 -31.04
C VAL A 58 -6.84 14.35 -30.01
N GLN A 59 -8.03 13.85 -29.69
CA GLN A 59 -8.19 12.72 -28.76
C GLN A 59 -7.63 11.41 -29.32
N SER A 60 -7.61 11.20 -30.64
CA SER A 60 -7.13 9.95 -31.24
C SER A 60 -5.61 9.82 -31.29
N ILE A 61 -4.88 10.94 -31.26
CA ILE A 61 -3.40 10.94 -31.24
C ILE A 61 -2.92 10.74 -29.80
N ILE A 62 -3.52 11.43 -28.84
CA ILE A 62 -3.19 11.29 -27.40
C ILE A 62 -3.52 9.87 -26.89
N LEU A 63 -4.61 9.24 -27.34
CA LEU A 63 -4.89 7.83 -26.99
C LEU A 63 -3.90 6.83 -27.60
N SER A 64 -3.24 7.15 -28.72
CA SER A 64 -2.33 6.21 -29.38
C SER A 64 -1.00 6.07 -28.64
N GLU A 65 -0.55 7.14 -27.98
CA GLU A 65 0.71 7.18 -27.23
C GLU A 65 0.57 6.63 -25.80
N CYS A 66 -0.64 6.67 -25.23
CA CYS A 66 -0.95 6.10 -23.90
C CYS A 66 -1.14 4.57 -23.91
N THR A 67 -0.38 3.85 -24.73
CA THR A 67 -0.47 2.40 -24.85
C THR A 67 0.85 1.74 -24.46
N GLY A 68 0.78 0.53 -23.87
CA GLY A 68 1.98 -0.21 -23.51
C GLY A 68 2.89 -0.50 -24.71
N SER A 69 2.30 -0.66 -25.91
CA SER A 69 3.05 -0.86 -27.16
C SER A 69 3.86 0.35 -27.57
N PHE A 70 3.33 1.58 -27.42
CA PHE A 70 4.09 2.80 -27.67
C PHE A 70 5.21 2.95 -26.65
N VAL A 71 4.86 2.89 -25.36
CA VAL A 71 5.78 3.14 -24.25
C VAL A 71 6.93 2.13 -24.20
N ALA A 72 6.69 0.87 -24.58
CA ALA A 72 7.72 -0.16 -24.62
C ALA A 72 8.84 0.10 -25.65
N ASN A 73 8.65 1.03 -26.59
CA ASN A 73 9.67 1.39 -27.58
C ASN A 73 10.51 2.61 -27.16
N LEU A 74 10.14 3.31 -26.08
CA LEU A 74 10.85 4.50 -25.61
C LEU A 74 12.18 4.12 -24.97
N GLN A 75 13.21 4.91 -25.25
CA GLN A 75 14.46 4.85 -24.48
C GLN A 75 14.27 5.46 -23.08
N PRO A 76 15.16 5.19 -22.10
CA PRO A 76 14.94 5.61 -20.73
C PRO A 76 14.68 7.11 -20.53
N ASP A 77 15.43 7.99 -21.22
CA ASP A 77 15.22 9.44 -21.13
C ASP A 77 13.89 9.89 -21.78
N GLU A 78 13.49 9.23 -22.87
CA GLU A 78 12.21 9.47 -23.55
C GLU A 78 11.05 8.97 -22.69
N PHE A 79 11.20 7.82 -22.03
CA PHE A 79 10.22 7.25 -21.11
C PHE A 79 9.96 8.19 -19.94
N VAL A 80 11.02 8.68 -19.30
CA VAL A 80 10.90 9.67 -18.22
C VAL A 80 10.25 10.96 -18.72
N THR A 81 10.63 11.46 -19.90
CA THR A 81 10.03 12.65 -20.50
C THR A 81 8.54 12.41 -20.76
N PHE A 82 8.18 11.24 -21.28
CA PHE A 82 6.80 10.82 -21.49
C PHE A 82 5.99 10.85 -20.18
N LEU A 83 6.51 10.28 -19.08
CA LEU A 83 5.86 10.31 -17.77
C LEU A 83 5.60 11.75 -17.29
N ARG A 84 6.49 12.69 -17.62
CA ARG A 84 6.37 14.10 -17.22
C ARG A 84 5.42 14.93 -18.09
N MET A 85 5.10 14.47 -19.29
CA MET A 85 4.22 15.18 -20.20
C MET A 85 2.76 14.72 -20.11
N HIS A 86 2.50 13.57 -19.48
CA HIS A 86 1.20 12.93 -19.45
C HIS A 86 0.57 12.92 -18.05
N ASP A 87 -0.76 12.81 -18.01
CA ASP A 87 -1.54 12.67 -16.78
C ASP A 87 -1.59 11.21 -16.29
N LEU A 88 -2.13 11.00 -15.09
CA LEU A 88 -2.25 9.66 -14.52
C LEU A 88 -3.18 8.75 -15.34
N ASP A 89 -4.24 9.29 -15.94
CA ASP A 89 -5.17 8.52 -16.77
C ASP A 89 -4.43 7.86 -17.96
N CYS A 90 -3.51 8.60 -18.59
CA CYS A 90 -2.65 8.06 -19.63
C CYS A 90 -1.72 6.95 -19.10
N ILE A 91 -1.07 7.19 -17.96
CA ILE A 91 -0.12 6.24 -17.36
C ILE A 91 -0.82 4.95 -16.93
N ASP A 92 -2.01 5.06 -16.35
CA ASP A 92 -2.79 3.93 -15.84
C ASP A 92 -3.26 2.95 -16.92
N ASN A 93 -3.26 3.36 -18.20
CA ASN A 93 -3.60 2.47 -19.32
C ASN A 93 -2.59 1.35 -19.56
N PHE A 94 -1.37 1.43 -19.01
CA PHE A 94 -0.34 0.43 -19.28
C PHE A 94 0.46 -0.03 -18.06
N VAL A 95 0.60 0.80 -17.02
CA VAL A 95 1.51 0.47 -15.91
C VAL A 95 1.03 -0.73 -15.09
N TRP A 96 -0.27 -0.99 -15.01
CA TRP A 96 -0.82 -2.08 -14.20
C TRP A 96 -0.90 -3.43 -14.91
N GLU A 97 -0.66 -3.45 -16.23
CA GLU A 97 -0.80 -4.67 -17.01
C GLU A 97 0.51 -5.46 -17.09
N TYR A 98 0.41 -6.78 -16.85
CA TYR A 98 1.46 -7.72 -17.20
C TYR A 98 1.19 -8.36 -18.55
N ASN A 99 1.92 -7.93 -19.58
CA ASN A 99 1.78 -8.37 -20.96
C ASN A 99 3.15 -8.37 -21.67
N GLN A 100 3.15 -8.57 -22.98
CA GLN A 100 4.38 -8.64 -23.79
C GLN A 100 5.25 -7.36 -23.77
N TYR A 101 4.71 -6.23 -23.31
CA TYR A 101 5.40 -4.94 -23.23
C TYR A 101 6.03 -4.68 -21.85
N SER A 102 5.60 -5.39 -20.81
CA SER A 102 5.98 -5.09 -19.42
C SER A 102 7.49 -5.24 -19.17
N ASN A 103 8.18 -6.16 -19.85
CA ASN A 103 9.63 -6.31 -19.71
C ASN A 103 10.39 -5.08 -20.21
N SER A 104 9.94 -4.44 -21.28
CA SER A 104 10.56 -3.21 -21.79
C SER A 104 10.24 -2.02 -20.88
N ILE A 105 8.95 -1.86 -20.52
CA ILE A 105 8.47 -0.77 -19.65
C ILE A 105 9.21 -0.81 -18.30
N TYR A 106 9.24 -1.97 -17.65
CA TYR A 106 9.90 -2.21 -16.37
C TYR A 106 11.32 -2.78 -16.53
N SER A 107 12.02 -2.36 -17.57
CA SER A 107 13.45 -2.65 -17.70
C SER A 107 14.24 -2.01 -16.56
N GLN A 108 15.39 -2.60 -16.21
CA GLN A 108 16.28 -2.02 -15.19
C GLN A 108 16.67 -0.57 -15.54
N ALA A 109 16.95 -0.30 -16.82
CA ALA A 109 17.34 1.02 -17.29
C ALA A 109 16.23 2.04 -17.10
N ASN A 110 14.99 1.70 -17.45
CA ASN A 110 13.83 2.57 -17.26
C ASN A 110 13.59 2.86 -15.77
N MET A 111 13.59 1.82 -14.92
CA MET A 111 13.37 2.03 -13.48
C MET A 111 14.45 2.92 -12.86
N ILE A 112 15.72 2.75 -13.21
CA ILE A 112 16.81 3.64 -12.77
C ILE A 112 16.64 5.07 -13.29
N ALA A 113 16.19 5.25 -14.54
CA ALA A 113 15.94 6.58 -15.10
C ALA A 113 14.81 7.30 -14.35
N VAL A 114 13.74 6.60 -13.98
CA VAL A 114 12.65 7.17 -13.16
C VAL A 114 13.15 7.55 -11.78
N VAL A 115 13.98 6.71 -11.12
CA VAL A 115 14.61 7.06 -9.83
C VAL A 115 15.49 8.30 -9.96
N LYS A 116 16.33 8.38 -11.00
CA LYS A 116 17.19 9.54 -11.25
C LYS A 116 16.36 10.81 -11.46
N GLN A 117 15.32 10.74 -12.28
CA GLN A 117 14.44 11.89 -12.50
C GLN A 117 13.77 12.34 -11.21
N PHE A 118 13.28 11.39 -10.41
CA PHE A 118 12.68 11.70 -9.12
C PHE A 118 13.69 12.41 -8.22
N ASN A 119 14.91 11.87 -8.10
CA ASN A 119 16.00 12.50 -7.34
C ASN A 119 16.33 13.93 -7.83
N ASP A 120 16.35 14.16 -9.14
CA ASP A 120 16.66 15.46 -9.72
C ASP A 120 15.55 16.50 -9.43
N LEU A 121 14.30 16.07 -9.26
CA LEU A 121 13.15 16.96 -9.04
C LEU A 121 12.82 17.22 -7.56
N VAL A 122 13.05 16.25 -6.68
CA VAL A 122 12.69 16.32 -5.25
C VAL A 122 13.12 17.62 -4.55
N PRO A 123 14.33 18.16 -4.77
CA PRO A 123 14.74 19.43 -4.14
C PRO A 123 13.85 20.63 -4.48
N SER A 124 13.07 20.55 -5.56
CA SER A 124 12.15 21.61 -6.02
C SER A 124 10.70 21.34 -5.66
N TYR A 125 10.39 20.33 -4.84
CA TYR A 125 9.02 20.01 -4.45
C TYR A 125 8.37 21.15 -3.67
N ASP A 126 7.24 21.64 -4.19
CA ASP A 126 6.54 22.84 -3.72
C ASP A 126 5.17 22.56 -3.08
N GLY A 127 4.84 21.29 -2.83
CA GLY A 127 3.53 20.90 -2.30
C GLY A 127 2.49 20.54 -3.37
N THR A 128 2.84 20.65 -4.66
CA THR A 128 1.94 20.38 -5.79
C THR A 128 2.46 19.25 -6.69
N ASN A 129 1.63 18.80 -7.64
CA ASN A 129 2.02 17.82 -8.66
C ASN A 129 2.49 18.47 -9.98
N ASP A 130 2.91 19.73 -9.98
CA ASP A 130 3.43 20.39 -11.19
C ASP A 130 4.68 19.68 -11.75
N LEU A 131 5.49 19.11 -10.86
CA LEU A 131 6.67 18.31 -11.21
C LEU A 131 6.36 16.84 -11.54
N LYS A 132 5.09 16.42 -11.55
CA LYS A 132 4.62 15.07 -11.90
C LYS A 132 5.12 13.95 -10.99
N PHE A 133 5.16 14.21 -9.68
CA PHE A 133 5.58 13.21 -8.69
C PHE A 133 4.62 12.03 -8.65
N LEU A 134 3.32 12.26 -8.80
CA LEU A 134 2.32 11.18 -8.82
C LEU A 134 2.58 10.19 -9.96
N GLN A 135 2.98 10.67 -11.14
CA GLN A 135 3.30 9.83 -12.29
C GLN A 135 4.54 8.96 -12.00
N LEU A 136 5.60 9.55 -11.44
CA LEU A 136 6.81 8.82 -11.07
C LEU A 136 6.53 7.78 -9.97
N TYR A 137 5.78 8.16 -8.93
CA TYR A 137 5.35 7.24 -7.88
C TYR A 137 4.46 6.12 -8.40
N ARG A 138 3.56 6.42 -9.36
CA ARG A 138 2.69 5.41 -9.99
C ARG A 138 3.53 4.34 -10.67
N THR A 139 4.62 4.72 -11.35
CA THR A 139 5.56 3.76 -11.95
C THR A 139 6.26 2.90 -10.89
N PHE A 140 6.69 3.48 -9.76
CA PHE A 140 7.28 2.67 -8.69
C PHE A 140 6.27 1.70 -8.08
N TRP A 141 5.08 2.19 -7.74
CA TRP A 141 4.03 1.38 -7.14
C TRP A 141 3.66 0.20 -8.05
N ALA A 142 3.29 0.48 -9.30
CA ALA A 142 2.91 -0.57 -10.25
C ALA A 142 4.09 -1.51 -10.54
N GLY A 143 5.30 -1.00 -10.67
CA GLY A 143 6.52 -1.80 -10.87
C GLY A 143 6.78 -2.78 -9.72
N PHE A 144 6.77 -2.32 -8.47
CA PHE A 144 6.94 -3.20 -7.31
C PHE A 144 5.79 -4.19 -7.14
N TYR A 145 4.56 -3.75 -7.37
CA TYR A 145 3.38 -4.62 -7.35
C TYR A 145 3.52 -5.76 -8.37
N LEU A 146 3.80 -5.43 -9.62
CA LEU A 146 3.95 -6.45 -10.67
C LEU A 146 5.18 -7.33 -10.42
N LYS A 147 6.29 -6.80 -9.93
CA LYS A 147 7.49 -7.60 -9.61
C LYS A 147 7.22 -8.64 -8.51
N TYR A 148 6.32 -8.35 -7.59
CA TYR A 148 5.90 -9.31 -6.56
C TYR A 148 5.16 -10.51 -7.17
N TYR A 149 4.21 -10.27 -8.08
CA TYR A 149 3.43 -11.34 -8.73
C TYR A 149 4.16 -12.00 -9.92
N TYR A 150 5.05 -11.26 -10.57
CA TYR A 150 5.81 -11.66 -11.74
C TYR A 150 7.31 -11.41 -11.52
N PRO A 151 7.99 -12.28 -10.73
CA PRO A 151 9.41 -12.10 -10.41
C PRO A 151 10.34 -12.08 -11.62
N SER A 152 9.87 -12.55 -12.79
CA SER A 152 10.58 -12.53 -14.06
C SER A 152 10.77 -11.14 -14.67
N LEU A 153 10.07 -10.10 -14.17
CA LEU A 153 10.30 -8.73 -14.63
C LEU A 153 11.79 -8.36 -14.48
N PRO A 154 12.40 -7.72 -15.48
CA PRO A 154 13.86 -7.70 -15.61
C PRO A 154 14.59 -6.72 -14.69
N PHE A 155 13.89 -5.90 -13.90
CA PHE A 155 14.54 -5.04 -12.93
C PHE A 155 14.86 -5.77 -11.61
N ASP A 156 15.99 -5.39 -11.00
CA ASP A 156 16.40 -5.81 -9.66
C ASP A 156 15.65 -4.98 -8.61
N ARG A 157 14.75 -5.64 -7.89
CA ARG A 157 13.93 -5.03 -6.85
C ARG A 157 14.78 -4.37 -5.76
N ASN A 158 15.82 -5.05 -5.29
CA ASN A 158 16.64 -4.57 -4.18
C ASN A 158 17.46 -3.35 -4.63
N GLN A 159 17.99 -3.37 -5.86
CA GLN A 159 18.72 -2.23 -6.41
C GLN A 159 17.82 -0.99 -6.51
N ILE A 160 16.58 -1.14 -7.00
CA ILE A 160 15.65 -0.01 -7.10
C ILE A 160 15.22 0.49 -5.71
N SER A 161 14.90 -0.42 -4.78
CA SER A 161 14.59 -0.05 -3.39
C SER A 161 15.71 0.77 -2.73
N GLN A 162 16.97 0.34 -2.88
CA GLN A 162 18.12 1.06 -2.32
C GLN A 162 18.33 2.42 -3.00
N ALA A 163 18.17 2.50 -4.32
CA ALA A 163 18.31 3.75 -5.06
C ALA A 163 17.22 4.79 -4.70
N LEU A 164 16.07 4.35 -4.20
CA LEU A 164 14.98 5.21 -3.76
C LEU A 164 15.19 5.85 -2.37
N ILE A 165 16.08 5.31 -1.52
CA ILE A 165 16.23 5.79 -0.13
C ILE A 165 16.58 7.28 -0.07
N ASN A 166 17.67 7.70 -0.73
CA ASN A 166 18.12 9.09 -0.69
C ASN A 166 17.08 10.10 -1.22
N PRO A 167 16.48 9.91 -2.41
CA PRO A 167 15.49 10.86 -2.90
C PRO A 167 14.21 10.85 -2.04
N LEU A 168 13.77 9.71 -1.49
CA LEU A 168 12.63 9.68 -0.57
C LEU A 168 12.94 10.38 0.76
N GLN A 169 14.15 10.24 1.30
CA GLN A 169 14.57 10.99 2.49
C GLN A 169 14.61 12.49 2.20
N THR A 170 15.11 12.89 1.03
CA THR A 170 15.11 14.30 0.61
C THR A 170 13.68 14.84 0.50
N PHE A 171 12.75 14.05 -0.04
CA PHE A 171 11.34 14.40 -0.14
C PHE A 171 10.71 14.55 1.25
N GLY A 172 10.92 13.56 2.13
CA GLY A 172 10.42 13.58 3.50
C GLY A 172 10.97 14.71 4.38
N ASN A 173 12.08 15.32 3.97
CA ASN A 173 12.70 16.48 4.60
C ASN A 173 12.33 17.82 3.93
N SER A 174 11.50 17.81 2.88
CA SER A 174 11.02 19.04 2.25
C SER A 174 10.12 19.83 3.21
N GLY A 175 10.20 21.16 3.14
CA GLY A 175 9.31 22.05 3.90
C GLY A 175 7.83 21.87 3.57
N ASN A 176 7.51 21.29 2.41
CA ASN A 176 6.15 21.05 1.94
C ASN A 176 5.69 19.58 2.10
N PHE A 177 6.50 18.72 2.75
CA PHE A 177 6.17 17.29 2.92
C PHE A 177 4.87 17.07 3.71
N LEU A 178 4.62 17.92 4.71
CA LEU A 178 3.49 17.78 5.64
C LEU A 178 2.30 18.67 5.29
N ASP A 179 2.31 19.31 4.12
CA ASP A 179 1.22 20.15 3.64
C ASP A 179 -0.13 19.43 3.73
N GLY A 180 -1.14 20.14 4.23
CA GLY A 180 -2.48 19.59 4.51
C GLY A 180 -3.43 19.63 3.32
N THR A 181 -2.97 20.02 2.12
CA THR A 181 -3.81 20.12 0.93
C THR A 181 -4.23 18.75 0.40
N GLU A 182 -5.29 18.69 -0.41
CA GLU A 182 -5.75 17.45 -1.05
C GLU A 182 -4.67 16.84 -1.97
N GLU A 183 -4.03 17.67 -2.79
CA GLU A 183 -2.98 17.25 -3.71
C GLU A 183 -1.72 16.77 -2.98
N ALA A 184 -1.25 17.51 -1.96
CA ALA A 184 -0.14 17.06 -1.12
C ALA A 184 -0.47 15.74 -0.43
N GLY A 185 -1.72 15.54 0.00
CA GLY A 185 -2.19 14.27 0.55
C GLY A 185 -2.05 13.10 -0.43
N GLU A 186 -2.35 13.32 -1.71
CA GLU A 186 -2.25 12.27 -2.74
C GLU A 186 -0.78 11.88 -2.97
N ILE A 187 0.10 12.89 -2.95
CA ILE A 187 1.55 12.70 -3.07
C ILE A 187 2.08 11.98 -1.83
N SER A 188 1.67 12.37 -0.61
CA SER A 188 2.03 11.69 0.64
C SER A 188 1.54 10.23 0.67
N HIS A 189 0.31 9.96 0.21
CA HIS A 189 -0.19 8.61 0.05
C HIS A 189 0.73 7.79 -0.87
N SER A 190 1.07 8.34 -2.05
CA SER A 190 1.92 7.68 -3.04
C SER A 190 3.35 7.45 -2.52
N PHE A 191 3.88 8.39 -1.74
CA PHE A 191 5.14 8.26 -1.01
C PHE A 191 5.11 7.06 -0.06
N PHE A 192 4.14 6.98 0.85
CA PHE A 192 4.08 5.88 1.83
C PHE A 192 3.81 4.53 1.18
N VAL A 193 2.99 4.47 0.14
CA VAL A 193 2.78 3.25 -0.65
C VAL A 193 4.09 2.80 -1.32
N THR A 194 4.87 3.74 -1.86
CA THR A 194 6.17 3.43 -2.47
C THR A 194 7.15 2.90 -1.42
N VAL A 195 7.28 3.57 -0.27
CA VAL A 195 8.12 3.12 0.85
C VAL A 195 7.73 1.72 1.32
N ASN A 196 6.42 1.46 1.44
CA ASN A 196 5.90 0.17 1.86
C ASN A 196 6.27 -0.94 0.87
N ASN A 197 6.08 -0.71 -0.44
CA ASN A 197 6.33 -1.70 -1.49
C ASN A 197 7.81 -1.93 -1.77
N ALA A 198 8.62 -0.89 -1.61
CA ALA A 198 10.08 -0.95 -1.66
C ALA A 198 10.69 -1.62 -0.42
N GLU A 199 9.90 -1.84 0.66
CA GLU A 199 10.33 -2.49 1.91
C GLU A 199 11.47 -1.74 2.63
N ILE A 200 11.43 -0.41 2.61
CA ILE A 200 12.48 0.49 3.15
C ILE A 200 11.92 1.44 4.23
N GLY A 201 10.94 0.99 5.01
CA GLY A 201 10.29 1.84 6.01
C GLY A 201 11.21 2.26 7.15
N ASP A 202 12.27 1.48 7.43
CA ASP A 202 13.31 1.81 8.40
C ASP A 202 14.07 3.07 7.98
N ALA A 203 14.43 3.18 6.70
CA ALA A 203 15.14 4.33 6.17
C ALA A 203 14.29 5.61 6.13
N LEU A 204 12.96 5.48 6.14
CA LEU A 204 11.97 6.58 6.15
C LEU A 204 11.20 6.68 7.48
N TYR A 205 11.74 6.12 8.55
CA TYR A 205 11.07 6.07 9.85
C TYR A 205 10.73 7.46 10.41
N SER A 206 11.62 8.44 10.23
CA SER A 206 11.36 9.83 10.63
C SER A 206 10.15 10.46 9.93
N SER A 207 9.96 10.18 8.62
CA SER A 207 8.81 10.66 7.86
C SER A 207 7.50 10.03 8.32
N ILE A 208 7.53 8.75 8.76
CA ILE A 208 6.38 8.08 9.37
C ILE A 208 5.99 8.79 10.67
N LEU A 209 6.96 9.04 11.56
CA LEU A 209 6.71 9.74 12.82
C LEU A 209 6.18 11.16 12.58
N ALA A 210 6.79 11.90 11.65
CA ALA A 210 6.38 13.26 11.33
C ALA A 210 4.94 13.34 10.79
N PHE A 211 4.51 12.36 9.98
CA PHE A 211 3.14 12.32 9.48
C PHE A 211 2.11 11.95 10.56
N LEU A 212 2.45 11.03 11.47
CA LEU A 212 1.61 10.72 12.63
C LEU A 212 1.48 11.94 13.56
N GLU A 213 2.58 12.65 13.82
CA GLU A 213 2.62 13.87 14.62
C GLU A 213 1.67 14.95 14.09
N ILE A 214 1.79 15.27 12.80
CA ILE A 214 0.97 16.34 12.22
C ILE A 214 -0.50 15.93 12.13
N THR A 215 -0.78 14.63 11.97
CA THR A 215 -2.16 14.12 11.99
C THR A 215 -2.81 14.27 13.37
N LEU A 216 -2.05 14.04 14.44
CA LEU A 216 -2.52 14.23 15.81
C LEU A 216 -2.71 15.71 16.15
N SER A 217 -1.79 16.56 15.68
CA SER A 217 -1.78 18.00 15.93
C SER A 217 -2.80 18.79 15.09
N ASP A 218 -3.07 18.34 13.87
CA ASP A 218 -4.03 18.93 12.94
C ASP A 218 -5.00 17.85 12.43
N GLN A 219 -5.95 17.48 13.27
CA GLN A 219 -6.94 16.45 12.94
C GLN A 219 -7.92 16.90 11.83
N GLN A 220 -8.04 18.21 11.58
CA GLN A 220 -8.91 18.72 10.51
C GLN A 220 -8.39 18.31 9.14
N ARG A 221 -7.08 18.06 8.99
CA ARG A 221 -6.52 17.51 7.73
C ARG A 221 -7.22 16.23 7.28
N LEU A 222 -7.76 15.44 8.20
CA LEU A 222 -8.43 14.16 7.89
C LEU A 222 -9.83 14.33 7.27
N THR A 223 -10.31 15.57 7.08
CA THR A 223 -11.48 15.83 6.22
C THR A 223 -11.13 15.74 4.73
N SER A 224 -9.86 15.88 4.37
CA SER A 224 -9.36 15.60 3.01
C SER A 224 -9.33 14.10 2.76
N TYR A 225 -9.83 13.69 1.59
CA TYR A 225 -9.88 12.28 1.21
C TYR A 225 -8.46 11.72 1.10
N TRP A 226 -7.57 12.43 0.42
CA TRP A 226 -6.21 11.95 0.25
C TRP A 226 -5.34 12.03 1.50
N GLN A 227 -5.54 12.99 2.39
CA GLN A 227 -4.86 13.00 3.70
C GLN A 227 -5.27 11.80 4.56
N ASN A 228 -6.55 11.43 4.51
CA ASN A 228 -7.07 10.24 5.17
C ASN A 228 -6.45 8.95 4.57
N ASN A 229 -6.35 8.87 3.24
CA ASN A 229 -5.67 7.76 2.57
C ASN A 229 -4.16 7.71 2.85
N ALA A 230 -3.48 8.85 3.01
CA ALA A 230 -2.08 8.89 3.40
C ALA A 230 -1.88 8.28 4.80
N LEU A 231 -2.75 8.60 5.76
CA LEU A 231 -2.75 7.94 7.07
C LEU A 231 -2.98 6.42 6.95
N PHE A 232 -3.92 6.00 6.10
CA PHE A 232 -4.15 4.59 5.83
C PHE A 232 -2.90 3.90 5.25
N ALA A 233 -2.17 4.55 4.34
CA ALA A 233 -0.92 4.04 3.79
C ALA A 233 0.18 3.92 4.86
N VAL A 234 0.28 4.89 5.78
CA VAL A 234 1.18 4.81 6.95
C VAL A 234 0.86 3.59 7.81
N PHE A 235 -0.42 3.37 8.12
CA PHE A 235 -0.81 2.20 8.90
C PHE A 235 -0.52 0.87 8.19
N ASN A 236 -0.76 0.78 6.88
CA ASN A 236 -0.42 -0.41 6.11
C ASN A 236 1.09 -0.69 6.12
N LEU A 237 1.91 0.36 6.02
CA LEU A 237 3.36 0.28 6.14
C LEU A 237 3.75 -0.27 7.51
N ILE A 238 3.29 0.35 8.59
CA ILE A 238 3.58 -0.09 9.98
C ILE A 238 3.13 -1.54 10.17
N SER A 239 1.91 -1.87 9.75
CA SER A 239 1.35 -3.22 9.87
C SER A 239 2.22 -4.26 9.16
N ARG A 240 2.63 -3.99 7.91
CA ARG A 240 3.48 -4.92 7.15
C ARG A 240 4.87 -5.03 7.76
N GLN A 241 5.51 -3.90 8.04
CA GLN A 241 6.92 -3.86 8.42
C GLN A 241 7.18 -4.13 9.90
N THR A 242 6.12 -4.25 10.72
CA THR A 242 6.22 -4.87 12.05
C THR A 242 6.31 -6.40 12.01
N HIS A 243 6.19 -7.05 10.83
CA HIS A 243 6.42 -8.49 10.70
C HIS A 243 7.92 -8.84 10.88
N PRO A 244 8.27 -9.99 11.51
CA PRO A 244 9.67 -10.41 11.74
C PRO A 244 10.57 -10.49 10.51
N SER A 245 10.01 -10.51 9.29
CA SER A 245 10.79 -10.44 8.04
C SER A 245 11.42 -9.07 7.78
N PHE A 246 11.09 -8.04 8.57
CA PHE A 246 11.60 -6.68 8.44
C PHE A 246 12.40 -6.25 9.70
N PRO A 247 13.55 -6.89 9.98
CA PRO A 247 14.29 -6.66 11.22
C PRO A 247 14.81 -5.23 11.37
N GLN A 248 15.11 -4.52 10.28
CA GLN A 248 15.57 -3.12 10.35
C GLN A 248 14.46 -2.17 10.80
N PHE A 249 13.22 -2.38 10.33
CA PHE A 249 12.08 -1.60 10.79
C PHE A 249 11.81 -1.86 12.27
N LEU A 250 11.81 -3.14 12.68
CA LEU A 250 11.65 -3.53 14.08
C LEU A 250 12.73 -2.91 14.98
N ALA A 251 13.97 -2.83 14.52
CA ALA A 251 15.07 -2.20 15.25
C ALA A 251 14.92 -0.66 15.36
N SER A 252 14.15 -0.04 14.47
CA SER A 252 13.88 1.39 14.48
C SER A 252 12.76 1.78 15.45
N ILE A 253 11.92 0.84 15.88
CA ILE A 253 10.77 1.13 16.74
C ILE A 253 11.23 1.65 18.10
N ASP A 254 10.83 2.88 18.40
CA ASP A 254 11.10 3.58 19.65
C ASP A 254 9.81 3.94 20.42
N VAL A 255 9.99 4.62 21.56
CA VAL A 255 8.90 5.11 22.40
C VAL A 255 7.98 6.09 21.68
N VAL A 256 8.51 6.90 20.75
CA VAL A 256 7.73 7.94 20.06
C VAL A 256 6.66 7.29 19.19
N LEU A 257 6.98 6.23 18.45
CA LEU A 257 5.94 5.51 17.69
C LEU A 257 4.87 4.90 18.60
N ILE A 258 5.27 4.31 19.73
CA ILE A 258 4.30 3.72 20.68
C ILE A 258 3.37 4.79 21.23
N ASP A 259 3.91 5.94 21.61
CA ASP A 259 3.14 7.07 22.13
C ASP A 259 2.15 7.59 21.08
N ARG A 260 2.58 7.82 19.82
CA ARG A 260 1.69 8.30 18.75
C ARG A 260 0.59 7.31 18.40
N LEU A 261 0.90 6.02 18.33
CA LEU A 261 -0.13 4.99 18.13
C LEU A 261 -1.09 4.92 19.33
N SER A 262 -0.58 5.10 20.54
CA SER A 262 -1.42 5.13 21.75
C SER A 262 -2.34 6.35 21.77
N GLU A 263 -1.85 7.53 21.41
CA GLU A 263 -2.65 8.76 21.27
C GLU A 263 -3.75 8.59 20.23
N LEU A 264 -3.45 8.04 19.05
CA LEU A 264 -4.46 7.75 18.02
C LEU A 264 -5.50 6.74 18.52
N ALA A 265 -5.06 5.70 19.25
CA ALA A 265 -5.95 4.69 19.82
C ALA A 265 -6.84 5.23 20.95
N LEU A 266 -6.43 6.30 21.64
CA LEU A 266 -7.15 6.93 22.76
C LEU A 266 -7.99 8.14 22.32
N ASN A 267 -7.82 8.62 21.09
CA ASN A 267 -8.43 9.86 20.64
C ASN A 267 -9.95 9.71 20.43
N THR A 268 -10.73 10.26 21.37
CA THR A 268 -12.19 10.22 21.37
C THR A 268 -12.85 11.17 20.37
N ASN A 269 -12.08 12.03 19.70
CA ASN A 269 -12.58 12.86 18.60
C ASN A 269 -12.87 12.03 17.34
N PHE A 270 -12.24 10.86 17.18
CA PHE A 270 -12.49 9.94 16.06
C PHE A 270 -13.75 9.08 16.33
N ASN A 271 -14.90 9.74 16.40
CA ASN A 271 -16.16 9.13 16.83
C ASN A 271 -17.20 8.92 15.72
N THR A 272 -16.85 9.24 14.47
CA THR A 272 -17.70 8.96 13.31
C THR A 272 -17.41 7.57 12.74
N ASP A 273 -18.38 6.98 12.05
CA ASP A 273 -18.20 5.70 11.35
C ASP A 273 -17.01 5.74 10.37
N SER A 274 -16.73 6.90 9.79
CA SER A 274 -15.61 7.15 8.86
C SER A 274 -14.24 7.32 9.53
N GLN A 275 -14.15 7.38 10.87
CA GLN A 275 -12.90 7.63 11.60
C GLN A 275 -12.60 6.55 12.65
N VAL A 276 -13.58 5.76 13.09
CA VAL A 276 -13.36 4.65 14.04
C VAL A 276 -12.32 3.63 13.55
N TRP A 277 -12.13 3.50 12.23
CA TRP A 277 -11.08 2.65 11.66
C TRP A 277 -9.67 3.09 12.08
N ILE A 278 -9.43 4.38 12.38
CA ILE A 278 -8.14 4.91 12.84
C ILE A 278 -7.82 4.33 14.22
N ILE A 279 -8.79 4.38 15.15
CA ILE A 279 -8.66 3.82 16.50
C ILE A 279 -8.35 2.32 16.41
N ASN A 280 -9.14 1.59 15.63
CA ASN A 280 -8.99 0.13 15.49
C ASN A 280 -7.63 -0.24 14.89
N THR A 281 -7.16 0.51 13.89
CA THR A 281 -5.89 0.24 13.22
C THR A 281 -4.71 0.59 14.13
N ALA A 282 -4.79 1.67 14.91
CA ALA A 282 -3.77 2.01 15.90
C ALA A 282 -3.65 0.93 17.00
N ILE A 283 -4.78 0.43 17.51
CA ILE A 283 -4.80 -0.72 18.44
C ILE A 283 -4.16 -1.95 17.80
N TYR A 284 -4.46 -2.21 16.53
CA TYR A 284 -3.90 -3.35 15.80
C TYR A 284 -2.37 -3.21 15.63
N SER A 285 -1.87 -2.03 15.28
CA SER A 285 -0.42 -1.75 15.18
C SER A 285 0.28 -1.95 16.53
N LEU A 286 -0.28 -1.41 17.63
CA LEU A 286 0.24 -1.64 18.98
C LEU A 286 0.30 -3.14 19.32
N ASN A 287 -0.73 -3.90 18.96
CA ASN A 287 -0.75 -5.34 19.17
C ASN A 287 0.34 -6.07 18.36
N ASN A 288 0.56 -5.71 17.09
CA ASN A 288 1.64 -6.32 16.31
C ASN A 288 3.00 -6.05 16.94
N ILE A 289 3.25 -4.84 17.42
CA ILE A 289 4.49 -4.51 18.12
C ILE A 289 4.61 -5.32 19.42
N TYR A 290 3.55 -5.44 20.21
CA TYR A 290 3.51 -6.26 21.42
C TYR A 290 3.90 -7.72 21.16
N LEU A 291 3.43 -8.29 20.04
CA LEU A 291 3.69 -9.67 19.67
C LEU A 291 5.16 -9.93 19.33
N TYR A 292 5.82 -8.98 18.66
CA TYR A 292 7.16 -9.20 18.11
C TYR A 292 8.29 -8.52 18.89
N LEU A 293 7.99 -7.53 19.74
CA LEU A 293 8.99 -6.78 20.51
C LEU A 293 8.70 -6.82 22.03
N PRO A 294 9.24 -7.80 22.76
CA PRO A 294 9.05 -7.95 24.20
C PRO A 294 9.42 -6.70 25.03
N ILE A 295 10.39 -5.91 24.56
CA ILE A 295 10.84 -4.68 25.25
C ILE A 295 9.73 -3.64 25.40
N TRP A 296 8.78 -3.58 24.46
CA TRP A 296 7.67 -2.62 24.47
C TRP A 296 6.41 -3.13 25.14
N GLN A 297 6.35 -4.41 25.53
CA GLN A 297 5.15 -5.03 26.12
C GLN A 297 4.62 -4.30 27.36
N PRO A 298 5.44 -3.84 28.33
CA PRO A 298 4.93 -3.14 29.51
C PRO A 298 4.20 -1.84 29.13
N MET A 299 4.77 -1.05 28.23
CA MET A 299 4.20 0.23 27.78
C MET A 299 2.91 0.01 26.98
N ILE A 300 2.93 -0.93 26.04
CA ILE A 300 1.75 -1.26 25.23
C ILE A 300 0.62 -1.84 26.09
N THR A 301 0.95 -2.62 27.12
CA THR A 301 -0.06 -3.13 28.08
C THR A 301 -0.77 -2.00 28.81
N LEU A 302 -0.04 -0.94 29.20
CA LEU A 302 -0.63 0.24 29.82
C LEU A 302 -1.55 0.96 28.83
N ALA A 303 -1.06 1.29 27.63
CA ALA A 303 -1.85 1.95 26.60
C ALA A 303 -3.16 1.21 26.28
N LEU A 304 -3.09 -0.12 26.12
CA LEU A 304 -4.27 -0.93 25.79
C LEU A 304 -5.22 -1.09 26.99
N THR A 305 -4.73 -0.97 28.22
CA THR A 305 -5.57 -0.88 29.41
C THR A 305 -6.35 0.43 29.45
N ASP A 306 -5.73 1.53 29.03
CA ASP A 306 -6.37 2.85 28.95
C ASP A 306 -7.40 2.88 27.83
N VAL A 307 -7.12 2.25 26.68
CA VAL A 307 -8.08 2.07 25.58
C VAL A 307 -9.33 1.33 26.06
N LEU A 308 -9.18 0.21 26.76
CA LEU A 308 -10.33 -0.54 27.30
C LEU A 308 -11.13 0.23 28.35
N SER A 309 -10.49 1.18 29.04
CA SER A 309 -11.16 2.05 30.01
C SER A 309 -11.90 3.20 29.32
N THR A 310 -11.35 3.71 28.21
CA THR A 310 -11.93 4.78 27.38
C THR A 310 -13.10 4.27 26.53
N TYR A 311 -12.99 3.03 26.01
CA TYR A 311 -14.00 2.40 25.16
C TYR A 311 -14.49 1.07 25.78
N PRO A 312 -15.34 1.11 26.82
CA PRO A 312 -15.80 -0.09 27.52
C PRO A 312 -16.47 -1.13 26.61
N TYR A 313 -17.15 -0.70 25.54
CA TYR A 313 -17.82 -1.60 24.58
C TYR A 313 -16.85 -2.57 23.88
N LEU A 314 -15.55 -2.23 23.75
CA LEU A 314 -14.54 -3.14 23.20
C LEU A 314 -14.34 -4.37 24.10
N SER A 315 -14.56 -4.22 25.41
CA SER A 315 -14.56 -5.35 26.35
C SER A 315 -15.84 -6.18 26.27
N GLU A 316 -16.97 -5.57 25.89
CA GLU A 316 -18.29 -6.22 25.84
C GLU A 316 -18.45 -7.20 24.68
N LEU A 317 -17.84 -6.90 23.53
CA LEU A 317 -17.73 -7.83 22.39
C LEU A 317 -17.06 -9.18 22.75
N ASN A 318 -16.38 -9.25 23.89
CA ASN A 318 -15.70 -10.46 24.39
C ASN A 318 -16.46 -11.15 25.55
N LEU A 319 -17.55 -10.59 26.07
CA LEU A 319 -18.27 -11.09 27.25
C LEU A 319 -19.14 -12.34 27.06
N PRO A 320 -19.81 -12.62 25.92
CA PRO A 320 -20.72 -13.77 25.82
C PRO A 320 -20.06 -15.15 25.96
N ARG A 321 -18.71 -15.25 26.00
CA ARG A 321 -17.98 -16.52 26.21
C ARG A 321 -17.29 -16.65 27.58
N MET A 322 -17.35 -15.62 28.43
CA MET A 322 -16.66 -15.64 29.74
C MET A 322 -17.50 -16.21 30.89
N SER A 323 -18.77 -16.58 30.65
CA SER A 323 -19.62 -17.22 31.66
C SER A 323 -19.26 -18.70 31.95
N GLY A 324 -18.33 -19.29 31.20
CA GLY A 324 -17.95 -20.70 31.34
C GLY A 324 -16.66 -21.00 32.11
N HIS A 325 -15.73 -20.04 32.25
CA HIS A 325 -14.41 -20.30 32.83
C HIS A 325 -14.07 -19.28 33.92
N GLY A 326 -14.05 -19.74 35.17
CA GLY A 326 -13.94 -18.94 36.38
C GLY A 326 -12.66 -18.09 36.46
N CYS A 327 -12.75 -16.83 36.03
CA CYS A 327 -11.79 -15.79 36.39
C CYS A 327 -12.26 -15.09 37.68
N ALA A 328 -11.52 -15.29 38.77
CA ALA A 328 -11.93 -14.90 40.12
C ALA A 328 -11.63 -13.42 40.50
N SER A 329 -11.03 -12.60 39.63
CA SER A 329 -10.88 -11.15 39.92
C SER A 329 -11.02 -10.25 38.68
N LYS A 330 -11.46 -9.00 38.89
CA LYS A 330 -11.53 -7.97 37.83
C LYS A 330 -10.16 -7.67 37.19
N LYS A 331 -9.07 -7.85 37.93
CA LYS A 331 -7.70 -7.60 37.47
C LYS A 331 -7.24 -8.72 36.53
N ASP A 332 -7.58 -9.97 36.85
CA ASP A 332 -7.27 -11.14 36.01
C ASP A 332 -8.12 -11.16 34.74
N LYS A 333 -9.36 -10.67 34.80
CA LYS A 333 -10.20 -10.48 33.60
C LYS A 333 -9.62 -9.44 32.64
N LYS A 334 -9.06 -8.32 33.14
CA LYS A 334 -8.41 -7.30 32.30
C LYS A 334 -7.14 -7.83 31.63
N ALA A 335 -6.26 -8.51 32.37
CA ALA A 335 -5.05 -9.12 31.81
C ALA A 335 -5.37 -10.23 30.78
N TRP A 336 -6.42 -11.02 31.04
CA TRP A 336 -6.88 -12.06 30.11
C TRP A 336 -7.55 -11.47 28.86
N LEU A 337 -8.36 -10.41 28.98
CA LEU A 337 -8.94 -9.65 27.85
C LEU A 337 -7.85 -9.02 26.99
N VAL A 338 -6.84 -8.38 27.59
CA VAL A 338 -5.67 -7.89 26.86
C VAL A 338 -5.02 -9.05 26.09
N LYS A 339 -4.76 -10.20 26.73
CA LYS A 339 -4.12 -11.35 26.07
C LYS A 339 -4.99 -12.09 25.02
N HIS A 340 -6.33 -12.08 25.13
CA HIS A 340 -7.24 -12.91 24.31
C HIS A 340 -8.17 -12.12 23.36
N SER A 341 -8.54 -10.87 23.68
CA SER A 341 -9.26 -9.99 22.76
C SER A 341 -8.40 -9.58 21.56
N MET A 342 -7.07 -9.51 21.77
CA MET A 342 -6.06 -9.21 20.75
C MET A 342 -6.00 -10.22 19.59
N MET A 343 -6.37 -11.48 19.83
CA MET A 343 -6.35 -12.52 18.78
C MET A 343 -7.55 -12.46 17.81
N LYS A 344 -8.63 -11.75 18.14
CA LYS A 344 -9.89 -11.79 17.36
C LYS A 344 -10.24 -10.51 16.61
N ILE A 345 -9.75 -9.35 17.04
CA ILE A 345 -9.87 -8.11 16.24
C ILE A 345 -9.20 -8.30 14.87
N SER A 346 -8.10 -9.07 14.82
CA SER A 346 -7.38 -9.49 13.60
C SER A 346 -8.16 -10.42 12.64
N ARG A 347 -9.23 -11.09 13.09
CA ARG A 347 -9.98 -12.08 12.26
C ARG A 347 -11.23 -11.54 11.57
N ARG A 348 -11.61 -10.28 11.80
CA ARG A 348 -12.83 -9.68 11.21
C ARG A 348 -12.57 -8.54 10.22
N THR A 349 -11.31 -8.14 10.04
CA THR A 349 -10.84 -7.18 9.04
C THR A 349 -10.17 -7.85 7.83
N ARG A 350 -10.34 -9.17 7.65
CA ARG A 350 -10.04 -9.87 6.39
C ARG A 350 -11.33 -10.16 5.63
#